data_AF-A0A452YGF7-F1
#
_entry.id   AF-A0A452YGF7-F1
#
_cell.length_a   1.000
_cell.length_b   1.000
_cell.length_c   1.000
_cell.angle_alpha   90.00
_cell.angle_beta   90.00
_cell.angle_gamma   90.00
#
_symmetry.space_group_name_H-M   'P 1'
#
loop_
_entity.id
_entity.type
_entity.pdbx_description
1 polymer ?
#
loop_
_entity_poly.entity_id
_entity_poly.type
_entity_poly.pdbx_seq_one_letter_code
_entity_poly.pdbx_strand_id
1 'polypeptide(L)'
;YLVRRSSLRSLISLYSLHAVPTLAAPMAIEAARLSPSLAAAAFLGRRSPPTAPLLRRLCLLLPRRSLLASASTSSSRASSGGDDRVVALSSSELRKRRGSTSSTPTPGEDDKLRSLRRLFARPDIAIDAYIVPSQDAHQSEFIAECFMRRAYLTGFTGSAGTAVVTKNNAAFWTDGRYFLQAEKELSHDWTLMRSGNHGVPTTIEWLNDVLPSGSRVGIDPV
;
A
#
# COMPACT_ATOMS: atom_id res chain seq x y z
N TYR A 1 -8.38 -5.65 13.37
CA TYR A 1 -7.56 -6.79 13.87
C TYR A 1 -6.16 -6.67 13.30
N LEU A 2 -5.11 -6.88 14.11
CA LEU A 2 -3.73 -6.52 13.75
C LEU A 2 -2.83 -7.77 13.79
N VAL A 3 -2.62 -8.39 12.64
CA VAL A 3 -1.81 -9.61 12.50
C VAL A 3 -0.33 -9.21 12.36
N ARG A 4 0.44 -9.39 13.44
CA ARG A 4 1.91 -9.37 13.39
C ARG A 4 2.43 -10.80 13.43
N ARG A 5 3.14 -11.24 12.38
CA ARG A 5 4.12 -12.33 12.50
C ARG A 5 5.44 -12.01 11.81
N SER A 6 6.47 -12.55 12.45
CA SER A 6 7.90 -12.30 12.31
C SER A 6 8.52 -12.70 10.97
N SER A 7 9.41 -11.82 10.50
CA SER A 7 10.43 -12.05 9.47
C SER A 7 11.25 -13.34 9.67
N LEU A 8 11.43 -14.09 8.58
CA LEU A 8 12.65 -14.88 8.32
C LEU A 8 13.11 -14.60 6.89
N ARG A 9 14.43 -14.39 6.71
CA ARG A 9 15.05 -13.99 5.44
C ARG A 9 15.79 -15.17 4.79
N SER A 10 15.85 -15.11 3.45
CA SER A 10 16.95 -15.56 2.59
C SER A 10 17.41 -17.03 2.67
N LEU A 11 17.44 -17.68 1.50
CA LEU A 11 18.73 -17.82 0.79
C LEU A 11 18.53 -17.99 -0.72
N ILE A 12 19.38 -17.32 -1.48
CA ILE A 12 19.53 -17.46 -2.93
C ILE A 12 20.63 -18.51 -3.16
N SER A 13 20.46 -19.38 -4.17
CA SER A 13 21.62 -20.02 -4.80
C SER A 13 21.35 -20.20 -6.30
N LEU A 14 22.11 -19.47 -7.12
CA LEU A 14 22.16 -19.68 -8.56
C LEU A 14 23.03 -20.90 -8.86
N TYR A 15 22.60 -21.74 -9.80
CA TYR A 15 23.53 -22.48 -10.65
C TYR A 15 23.03 -22.48 -12.10
N SER A 16 23.98 -22.42 -13.03
CA SER A 16 23.76 -22.11 -14.44
C SER A 16 24.29 -23.23 -15.34
N LEU A 17 23.61 -23.47 -16.47
CA LEU A 17 24.09 -24.08 -17.72
C LEU A 17 25.04 -25.30 -17.65
N HIS A 18 24.57 -26.48 -18.09
CA HIS A 18 24.91 -26.99 -19.45
C HIS A 18 24.23 -28.31 -19.84
N ALA A 19 24.20 -28.54 -21.16
CA ALA A 19 24.17 -29.83 -21.88
C ALA A 19 22.90 -30.74 -21.85
N VAL A 20 22.26 -30.79 -23.02
CA VAL A 20 21.42 -31.91 -23.51
C VAL A 20 22.34 -33.05 -23.98
N PRO A 21 22.00 -34.32 -23.70
CA PRO A 21 21.85 -35.26 -24.83
C PRO A 21 20.63 -36.20 -24.71
N THR A 22 20.06 -36.54 -25.86
CA THR A 22 19.02 -37.55 -26.06
C THR A 22 19.58 -38.97 -26.06
N LEU A 23 19.01 -39.91 -25.29
CA LEU A 23 18.81 -41.30 -25.74
C LEU A 23 17.75 -42.08 -24.93
N ALA A 24 17.26 -43.14 -25.58
CA ALA A 24 16.22 -44.10 -25.26
C ALA A 24 15.97 -44.62 -23.82
N ALA A 25 14.72 -45.09 -23.66
CA ALA A 25 14.16 -46.12 -22.77
C ALA A 25 15.11 -47.30 -22.40
N PRO A 26 14.86 -48.10 -21.32
CA PRO A 26 13.54 -48.61 -20.93
C PRO A 26 13.20 -48.73 -19.43
N MET A 27 11.98 -49.20 -19.16
CA MET A 27 11.49 -49.55 -17.82
C MET A 27 12.23 -50.75 -17.24
N ALA A 28 12.51 -50.70 -15.93
CA ALA A 28 12.75 -51.88 -15.11
C ALA A 28 12.10 -51.69 -13.73
N ILE A 29 11.39 -52.74 -13.30
CA ILE A 29 10.83 -52.90 -11.95
C ILE A 29 11.91 -53.55 -11.09
N GLU A 30 12.12 -53.11 -9.85
CA GLU A 30 12.55 -54.00 -8.76
C GLU A 30 12.26 -53.36 -7.39
N ALA A 31 11.91 -54.18 -6.39
CA ALA A 31 11.54 -53.68 -5.06
C ALA A 31 12.18 -54.50 -3.92
N ALA A 32 13.07 -53.88 -3.14
CA ALA A 32 13.53 -54.37 -1.84
C ALA A 32 13.96 -53.16 -0.97
N ARG A 33 13.28 -52.84 0.13
CA ARG A 33 13.51 -53.39 1.48
C ARG A 33 14.95 -53.21 2.01
N LEU A 34 15.14 -52.28 2.96
CA LEU A 34 15.48 -52.58 4.37
C LEU A 34 15.89 -51.29 5.14
N SER A 35 15.30 -51.12 6.32
CA SER A 35 15.72 -50.24 7.43
C SER A 35 16.11 -51.15 8.63
N PRO A 36 16.47 -50.67 9.86
CA PRO A 36 16.92 -49.36 10.34
C PRO A 36 18.19 -49.41 11.24
N SER A 37 18.75 -48.27 11.65
CA SER A 37 19.66 -48.09 12.81
C SER A 37 19.85 -46.57 13.04
N LEU A 38 19.35 -45.88 14.06
CA LEU A 38 19.34 -46.05 15.53
C LEU A 38 20.71 -45.79 16.18
N ALA A 39 20.95 -44.52 16.53
CA ALA A 39 21.97 -44.11 17.50
C ALA A 39 21.43 -42.93 18.32
N ALA A 40 21.35 -43.12 19.65
CA ALA A 40 20.95 -42.09 20.60
C ALA A 40 22.12 -41.79 21.54
N ALA A 41 22.36 -40.51 21.84
CA ALA A 41 23.27 -40.10 22.90
C ALA A 41 22.77 -38.79 23.53
N ALA A 42 22.40 -38.87 24.80
CA ALA A 42 22.09 -37.71 25.64
C ALA A 42 23.10 -37.68 26.78
N PHE A 43 23.74 -36.53 27.04
CA PHE A 43 24.43 -36.33 28.32
C PHE A 43 24.48 -34.86 28.80
N LEU A 44 23.70 -34.62 29.84
CA LEU A 44 23.90 -33.71 30.98
C LEU A 44 25.05 -32.68 30.95
N GLY A 45 24.73 -31.40 31.19
CA GLY A 45 25.73 -30.35 31.52
C GLY A 45 25.11 -29.06 32.08
N ARG A 46 25.14 -28.89 33.41
CA ARG A 46 24.66 -27.67 34.11
C ARG A 46 25.65 -26.50 33.99
N ARG A 47 25.17 -25.24 33.89
CA ARG A 47 25.41 -24.11 34.84
C ARG A 47 25.13 -22.73 34.23
N SER A 48 24.72 -21.80 35.09
CA SER A 48 24.66 -20.34 34.93
C SER A 48 25.08 -19.69 36.26
N PRO A 49 25.06 -18.35 36.42
CA PRO A 49 25.76 -17.28 35.69
C PRO A 49 26.96 -16.76 36.54
N PRO A 50 27.58 -15.57 36.31
CA PRO A 50 27.03 -14.21 36.55
C PRO A 50 27.38 -13.24 35.37
N THR A 51 27.44 -11.89 35.39
CA THR A 51 27.37 -10.82 36.42
C THR A 51 26.90 -9.49 35.76
N ALA A 52 26.70 -8.41 36.53
CA ALA A 52 26.61 -7.01 36.06
C ALA A 52 27.55 -6.09 36.90
N PRO A 53 27.88 -4.87 36.42
CA PRO A 53 27.47 -3.63 37.13
C PRO A 53 26.99 -2.51 36.14
N LEU A 54 26.04 -1.61 36.47
CA LEU A 54 26.16 -0.38 37.29
C LEU A 54 27.31 0.55 36.83
N LEU A 55 27.16 1.88 36.61
CA LEU A 55 26.59 2.87 37.54
C LEU A 55 26.38 4.30 36.91
N ARG A 56 25.35 5.03 37.41
CA ARG A 56 25.05 6.50 37.41
C ARG A 56 26.01 7.54 36.78
N ARG A 57 25.42 8.59 36.18
CA ARG A 57 25.32 10.01 36.66
C ARG A 57 24.32 10.78 35.75
N LEU A 58 23.34 11.59 36.15
CA LEU A 58 23.16 12.64 37.19
C LEU A 58 23.66 14.04 36.73
N CYS A 59 22.87 15.10 36.99
CA CYS A 59 23.12 16.54 36.68
C CYS A 59 23.02 16.96 35.19
N LEU A 60 22.58 18.17 34.76
CA LEU A 60 22.04 19.38 35.44
C LEU A 60 21.14 20.21 34.50
N LEU A 61 20.16 20.89 35.09
CA LEU A 61 19.70 22.27 34.84
C LEU A 61 20.30 23.06 33.65
N LEU A 62 19.42 23.57 32.77
CA LEU A 62 19.62 24.82 32.01
C LEU A 62 18.33 25.67 31.97
N PRO A 63 18.42 27.01 31.78
CA PRO A 63 17.50 27.93 32.46
C PRO A 63 16.41 28.58 31.58
N ARG A 64 15.35 29.05 32.24
CA ARG A 64 14.48 30.12 31.74
C ARG A 64 15.31 31.39 31.50
N ARG A 65 15.16 32.04 30.34
CA ARG A 65 15.45 33.47 30.16
C ARG A 65 14.40 34.15 29.29
N SER A 66 13.58 34.97 29.92
CA SER A 66 12.81 36.06 29.32
C SER A 66 13.68 37.31 29.18
N LEU A 67 13.63 38.01 28.05
CA LEU A 67 14.09 39.39 27.92
C LEU A 67 13.13 40.18 27.02
N LEU A 68 12.94 41.46 27.36
CA LEU A 68 12.10 42.43 26.65
C LEU A 68 12.95 43.38 25.80
N ALA A 69 12.27 44.09 24.88
CA ALA A 69 12.71 45.33 24.20
C ALA A 69 13.83 45.14 23.14
N SER A 70 13.95 45.93 22.07
CA SER A 70 13.26 47.17 21.63
C SER A 70 13.39 47.37 20.10
N ALA A 71 12.57 48.27 19.51
CA ALA A 71 12.82 49.21 18.39
C ALA A 71 13.89 48.90 17.30
N SER A 72 13.73 49.22 16.00
CA SER A 72 12.66 49.93 15.26
C SER A 72 12.90 49.88 13.73
N THR A 73 11.84 50.12 12.94
CA THR A 73 11.85 50.61 11.53
C THR A 73 12.73 49.91 10.47
N SER A 74 12.09 49.24 9.51
CA SER A 74 12.06 49.73 8.11
C SER A 74 10.96 49.06 7.27
N SER A 75 10.51 49.79 6.25
CA SER A 75 9.54 49.45 5.21
C SER A 75 9.71 48.05 4.59
N SER A 76 8.65 47.34 4.16
CA SER A 76 7.82 47.77 3.04
C SER A 76 6.66 46.79 2.71
N ARG A 77 5.56 47.37 2.19
CA ARG A 77 4.59 46.84 1.19
C ARG A 77 4.42 45.31 1.06
N ALA A 78 3.26 44.80 1.48
CA ALA A 78 2.21 44.29 0.56
C ALA A 78 1.02 43.69 1.32
N SER A 79 0.09 44.52 1.79
CA SER A 79 -1.21 44.06 2.27
C SER A 79 -2.14 43.76 1.08
N SER A 80 -2.20 42.52 0.61
CA SER A 80 -3.31 42.07 -0.24
C SER A 80 -4.55 41.89 0.63
N GLY A 81 -5.33 42.96 0.79
CA GLY A 81 -6.61 42.92 1.48
C GLY A 81 -7.57 42.00 0.72
N GLY A 82 -7.94 40.87 1.35
CA GLY A 82 -9.12 40.14 0.97
C GLY A 82 -10.35 40.91 1.46
N ASP A 83 -11.09 41.50 0.53
CA ASP A 83 -12.36 42.16 0.84
C ASP A 83 -13.41 41.06 1.06
N ASP A 84 -13.76 40.80 2.33
CA ASP A 84 -14.71 39.75 2.77
C ASP A 84 -16.19 40.09 2.44
N ARG A 85 -16.41 40.67 1.26
CA ARG A 85 -17.72 40.92 0.68
C ARG A 85 -18.22 39.65 0.00
N VAL A 86 -19.28 39.07 0.56
CA VAL A 86 -20.08 38.04 -0.11
C VAL A 86 -20.82 38.67 -1.30
N VAL A 87 -20.15 38.73 -2.45
CA VAL A 87 -20.74 39.16 -3.72
C VAL A 87 -21.44 37.96 -4.36
N ALA A 88 -22.71 38.11 -4.69
CA ALA A 88 -23.46 37.11 -5.45
C ALA A 88 -22.85 36.96 -6.86
N LEU A 89 -22.12 35.87 -7.09
CA LEU A 89 -21.53 35.56 -8.39
C LEU A 89 -22.59 34.98 -9.34
N SER A 90 -22.61 35.48 -10.57
CA SER A 90 -23.31 34.82 -11.67
C SER A 90 -22.81 33.39 -11.85
N SER A 91 -23.69 32.49 -12.30
CA SER A 91 -23.35 31.10 -12.65
C SER A 91 -22.18 31.01 -13.66
N SER A 92 -22.05 32.01 -14.55
CA SER A 92 -20.91 32.17 -15.46
C SER A 92 -19.57 32.34 -14.74
N GLU A 93 -19.52 33.16 -13.70
CA GLU A 93 -18.30 33.49 -12.95
C GLU A 93 -17.87 32.32 -12.07
N LEU A 94 -18.83 31.59 -11.50
CA LEU A 94 -18.59 30.32 -10.80
C LEU A 94 -18.02 29.24 -11.73
N ARG A 95 -18.59 29.10 -12.95
CA ARG A 95 -18.07 28.19 -13.99
C ARG A 95 -16.63 28.54 -14.37
N LYS A 96 -16.34 29.83 -14.54
CA LYS A 96 -15.01 30.35 -14.91
C LYS A 96 -13.97 30.13 -13.80
N ARG A 97 -14.34 30.36 -12.53
CA ARG A 97 -13.47 30.09 -11.36
C ARG A 97 -13.16 28.60 -11.16
N ARG A 98 -14.09 27.69 -11.45
CA ARG A 98 -13.80 26.22 -11.44
C ARG A 98 -12.74 25.84 -12.48
N GLY A 99 -12.67 26.55 -13.61
CA GLY A 99 -11.66 26.31 -14.65
C GLY A 99 -10.25 26.80 -14.31
N SER A 100 -10.09 27.71 -13.33
CA SER A 100 -8.80 28.36 -13.05
C SER A 100 -8.01 27.79 -11.86
N THR A 101 -8.52 26.78 -11.16
CA THR A 101 -7.84 26.12 -10.02
C THR A 101 -7.16 24.80 -10.40
N SER A 102 -6.70 24.68 -11.65
CA SER A 102 -5.80 23.61 -12.07
C SER A 102 -4.37 23.93 -11.62
N SER A 103 -4.01 23.59 -10.38
CA SER A 103 -2.60 23.43 -10.01
C SER A 103 -2.02 22.34 -10.93
N THR A 104 -1.00 22.66 -11.72
CA THR A 104 -0.49 21.82 -12.82
C THR A 104 -0.48 20.34 -12.47
N PRO A 105 -1.33 19.50 -13.09
CA PRO A 105 -1.24 18.06 -12.95
C PRO A 105 0.13 17.59 -13.44
N THR A 106 0.73 16.62 -12.76
CA THR A 106 1.73 15.77 -13.41
C THR A 106 1.05 15.16 -14.64
N PRO A 107 1.56 15.32 -15.88
CA PRO A 107 0.84 14.86 -17.06
C PRO A 107 0.64 13.33 -17.03
N GLY A 108 -0.60 12.88 -16.81
CA GLY A 108 -0.98 11.46 -16.72
C GLY A 108 -2.02 11.16 -15.65
N GLU A 109 -1.69 11.42 -14.39
CA GLU A 109 -2.40 10.84 -13.23
C GLU A 109 -3.82 11.38 -12.98
N ASP A 110 -4.78 10.48 -12.75
CA ASP A 110 -6.16 10.77 -12.34
C ASP A 110 -6.23 11.62 -11.06
N ASP A 111 -6.99 12.72 -11.11
CA ASP A 111 -7.17 13.65 -9.98
C ASP A 111 -7.77 12.98 -8.73
N LYS A 112 -8.57 11.91 -8.88
CA LYS A 112 -9.12 11.13 -7.76
C LYS A 112 -8.04 10.30 -7.08
N LEU A 113 -7.17 9.64 -7.86
CA LEU A 113 -6.02 8.90 -7.33
C LEU A 113 -5.06 9.83 -6.60
N ARG A 114 -4.74 10.99 -7.20
CA ARG A 114 -3.92 12.02 -6.57
C ARG A 114 -4.53 12.52 -5.26
N SER A 115 -5.84 12.75 -5.24
CA SER A 115 -6.56 13.19 -4.04
C SER A 115 -6.58 12.14 -2.93
N LEU A 116 -6.75 10.86 -3.28
CA LEU A 116 -6.67 9.74 -2.34
C LEU A 116 -5.26 9.58 -1.77
N ARG A 117 -4.22 9.64 -2.62
CA ARG A 117 -2.81 9.55 -2.20
C ARG A 117 -2.40 10.71 -1.27
N ARG A 118 -2.96 11.90 -1.43
CA ARG A 118 -2.78 13.02 -0.48
C ARG A 118 -3.32 12.70 0.92
N LEU A 119 -4.38 11.89 1.05
CA LEU A 119 -4.89 11.46 2.35
C LEU A 119 -3.95 10.47 3.05
N PHE A 120 -3.26 9.61 2.29
CA PHE A 120 -2.28 8.65 2.85
C PHE A 120 -1.12 9.34 3.58
N ALA A 121 -0.72 10.53 3.10
CA ALA A 121 0.35 11.34 3.68
C ALA A 121 -0.04 12.09 4.97
N ARG A 122 -1.33 12.11 5.35
CA ARG A 122 -1.77 12.78 6.58
C ARG A 122 -1.31 12.00 7.81
N PRO A 123 -0.81 12.66 8.87
CA PRO A 123 -0.25 11.99 10.05
C PRO A 123 -1.30 11.23 10.89
N ASP A 124 -2.57 11.63 10.83
CA ASP A 124 -3.68 10.97 11.53
C ASP A 124 -4.11 9.66 10.87
N ILE A 125 -3.88 9.51 9.56
CA ILE A 125 -4.20 8.31 8.79
C ILE A 125 -2.96 7.43 8.65
N ALA A 126 -1.92 7.96 7.99
CA ALA A 126 -0.60 7.36 7.78
C ALA A 126 -0.64 5.88 7.30
N ILE A 127 -1.29 5.63 6.16
CA ILE A 127 -1.32 4.33 5.48
C ILE A 127 -0.42 4.33 4.22
N ASP A 128 -0.01 3.15 3.76
CA ASP A 128 0.82 2.95 2.57
C ASP A 128 0.01 2.42 1.38
N ALA A 129 -1.06 1.69 1.66
CA ALA A 129 -2.02 1.22 0.67
C ALA A 129 -3.46 1.23 1.22
N TYR A 130 -4.43 1.25 0.32
CA TYR A 130 -5.86 1.17 0.62
C TYR A 130 -6.53 0.16 -0.32
N ILE A 131 -7.34 -0.73 0.26
CA ILE A 131 -8.13 -1.73 -0.47
C ILE A 131 -9.59 -1.26 -0.53
N VAL A 132 -10.16 -1.23 -1.73
CA VAL A 132 -11.57 -0.89 -1.99
C VAL A 132 -12.28 -2.09 -2.60
N PRO A 133 -13.05 -2.86 -1.79
CA PRO A 133 -13.88 -3.95 -2.31
C PRO A 133 -15.11 -3.42 -3.07
N SER A 134 -15.79 -4.28 -3.83
CA SER A 134 -17.12 -3.99 -4.39
C SER A 134 -18.22 -3.86 -3.33
N GLN A 135 -18.12 -4.59 -2.21
CA GLN A 135 -19.24 -4.86 -1.30
C GLN A 135 -19.58 -3.67 -0.38
N ASP A 136 -20.86 -3.54 -0.03
CA ASP A 136 -21.34 -2.65 1.04
C ASP A 136 -21.26 -3.33 2.42
N ALA A 137 -21.72 -2.64 3.47
CA ALA A 137 -21.72 -3.11 4.86
C ALA A 137 -22.69 -4.29 5.13
N HIS A 138 -23.51 -4.68 4.15
CA HIS A 138 -24.49 -5.75 4.27
C HIS A 138 -24.20 -6.93 3.32
N GLN A 139 -23.14 -6.82 2.51
CA GLN A 139 -22.79 -7.79 1.47
C GLN A 139 -23.96 -7.98 0.48
N SER A 140 -24.66 -6.88 0.17
CA SER A 140 -25.81 -6.86 -0.73
C SER A 140 -25.45 -7.37 -2.14
N GLU A 141 -26.33 -8.18 -2.75
CA GLU A 141 -26.15 -8.67 -4.12
C GLU A 141 -26.07 -7.51 -5.13
N PHE A 142 -26.86 -6.46 -4.92
CA PHE A 142 -26.87 -5.24 -5.71
C PHE A 142 -26.51 -4.04 -4.82
N ILE A 143 -25.45 -3.34 -5.18
CA ILE A 143 -24.89 -2.23 -4.41
C ILE A 143 -25.58 -0.92 -4.82
N ALA A 144 -26.07 -0.14 -3.85
CA ALA A 144 -26.61 1.19 -4.11
C ALA A 144 -25.51 2.17 -4.56
N GLU A 145 -25.85 3.15 -5.41
CA GLU A 145 -24.89 4.10 -6.01
C GLU A 145 -23.98 4.78 -4.98
N CYS A 146 -24.53 5.17 -3.82
CA CYS A 146 -23.77 5.78 -2.72
C CYS A 146 -22.66 4.88 -2.13
N PHE A 147 -22.77 3.56 -2.27
CA PHE A 147 -21.77 2.60 -1.79
C PHE A 147 -20.78 2.13 -2.86
N MET A 148 -20.97 2.54 -4.14
CA MET A 148 -20.11 2.19 -5.29
C MET A 148 -18.73 2.92 -5.28
N ARG A 149 -18.07 2.96 -4.11
CA ARG A 149 -16.73 3.54 -3.85
C ARG A 149 -15.70 3.12 -4.90
N ARG A 150 -15.71 1.84 -5.27
CA ARG A 150 -14.84 1.24 -6.29
C ARG A 150 -15.06 1.83 -7.68
N ALA A 151 -16.32 1.95 -8.13
CA ALA A 151 -16.66 2.53 -9.43
C ALA A 151 -16.37 4.04 -9.46
N TYR A 152 -16.69 4.76 -8.39
CA TYR A 152 -16.32 6.18 -8.23
C TYR A 152 -14.81 6.40 -8.43
N LEU A 153 -13.96 5.55 -7.82
CA LEU A 153 -12.51 5.69 -7.84
C LEU A 153 -11.86 5.23 -9.15
N THR A 154 -12.37 4.16 -9.78
CA THR A 154 -11.75 3.51 -10.96
C THR A 154 -12.38 3.89 -12.29
N GLY A 155 -13.62 4.37 -12.30
CA GLY A 155 -14.46 4.48 -13.50
C GLY A 155 -15.13 3.16 -13.93
N PHE A 156 -14.70 2.01 -13.40
CA PHE A 156 -15.19 0.70 -13.84
C PHE A 156 -16.57 0.35 -13.27
N THR A 157 -17.50 -0.03 -14.14
CA THR A 157 -18.94 -0.17 -13.87
C THR A 157 -19.44 -1.60 -13.66
N GLY A 158 -18.63 -2.64 -13.95
CA GLY A 158 -19.03 -4.05 -13.73
C GLY A 158 -19.26 -4.38 -12.24
N SER A 159 -20.04 -5.42 -11.93
CA SER A 159 -20.43 -5.68 -10.52
C SER A 159 -19.27 -6.14 -9.64
N ALA A 160 -18.37 -6.98 -10.15
CA ALA A 160 -17.30 -7.60 -9.39
C ALA A 160 -15.92 -6.96 -9.61
N GLY A 161 -15.21 -6.68 -8.52
CA GLY A 161 -13.78 -6.35 -8.55
C GLY A 161 -13.26 -5.82 -7.22
N THR A 162 -11.93 -5.73 -7.12
CA THR A 162 -11.22 -5.16 -5.96
C THR A 162 -10.17 -4.19 -6.48
N ALA A 163 -10.27 -2.91 -6.08
CA ALA A 163 -9.27 -1.91 -6.39
C ALA A 163 -8.29 -1.78 -5.23
N VAL A 164 -6.98 -1.70 -5.51
CA VAL A 164 -5.95 -1.41 -4.52
C VAL A 164 -5.10 -0.26 -5.00
N VAL A 165 -4.97 0.75 -4.14
CA VAL A 165 -4.14 1.93 -4.40
C VAL A 165 -3.01 1.96 -3.39
N THR A 166 -1.78 2.04 -3.87
CA THR A 166 -0.60 2.35 -3.05
C THR A 166 -0.17 3.79 -3.30
N LYS A 167 0.82 4.26 -2.55
CA LYS A 167 1.43 5.59 -2.76
C LYS A 167 1.89 5.84 -4.21
N ASN A 168 2.31 4.80 -4.92
CA ASN A 168 2.92 4.91 -6.26
C ASN A 168 2.09 4.20 -7.34
N ASN A 169 1.48 3.05 -7.02
CA ASN A 169 0.82 2.17 -7.99
C ASN A 169 -0.70 2.13 -7.75
N ALA A 170 -1.46 1.73 -8.76
CA ALA A 170 -2.87 1.38 -8.63
C ALA A 170 -3.13 0.11 -9.43
N ALA A 171 -3.81 -0.86 -8.82
CA ALA A 171 -4.08 -2.17 -9.43
C ALA A 171 -5.54 -2.58 -9.21
N PHE A 172 -6.11 -3.23 -10.21
CA PHE A 172 -7.53 -3.56 -10.25
C PHE A 172 -7.73 -5.04 -10.57
N TRP A 173 -8.26 -5.81 -9.62
CA TRP A 173 -8.64 -7.21 -9.82
C TRP A 173 -10.09 -7.30 -10.25
N THR A 174 -10.37 -8.05 -11.30
CA THR A 174 -11.73 -8.50 -11.65
C THR A 174 -11.70 -9.93 -12.20
N ASP A 175 -12.86 -10.51 -12.47
CA ASP A 175 -13.02 -11.86 -13.02
C ASP A 175 -13.19 -11.87 -14.55
N GLY A 176 -13.16 -13.08 -15.13
CA GLY A 176 -13.17 -13.29 -16.58
C GLY A 176 -14.36 -12.70 -17.34
N ARG A 177 -15.48 -12.41 -16.67
CA ARG A 177 -16.66 -11.78 -17.29
C ARG A 177 -16.38 -10.33 -17.70
N TYR A 178 -15.47 -9.67 -16.99
CA TYR A 178 -15.26 -8.22 -17.06
C TYR A 178 -13.91 -7.81 -17.64
N PHE A 179 -13.04 -8.75 -18.02
CA PHE A 179 -11.71 -8.48 -18.59
C PHE A 179 -11.75 -7.44 -19.73
N LEU A 180 -12.55 -7.68 -20.77
CA LEU A 180 -12.66 -6.78 -21.94
C LEU A 180 -13.38 -5.45 -21.63
N GLN A 181 -14.11 -5.37 -20.52
CA GLN A 181 -14.76 -4.14 -20.06
C GLN A 181 -13.77 -3.28 -19.27
N ALA A 182 -13.02 -3.90 -18.35
CA ALA A 182 -12.00 -3.23 -17.56
C ALA A 182 -10.88 -2.65 -18.43
N GLU A 183 -10.47 -3.33 -19.51
CA GLU A 183 -9.51 -2.80 -20.50
C GLU A 183 -9.98 -1.53 -21.23
N LYS A 184 -11.30 -1.27 -21.26
CA LYS A 184 -11.90 -0.11 -21.94
C LYS A 184 -12.27 1.02 -20.99
N GLU A 185 -12.63 0.69 -19.75
CA GLU A 185 -13.13 1.65 -18.75
C GLU A 185 -12.04 2.17 -17.81
N LEU A 186 -10.98 1.39 -17.55
CA LEU A 186 -9.89 1.82 -16.65
C LEU A 186 -8.98 2.85 -17.33
N SER A 187 -8.53 3.85 -16.56
CA SER A 187 -7.46 4.75 -17.00
C SER A 187 -6.10 4.03 -16.98
N HIS A 188 -5.14 4.58 -17.74
CA HIS A 188 -3.77 4.07 -17.85
C HIS A 188 -2.98 4.05 -16.52
N ASP A 189 -3.46 4.71 -15.47
CA ASP A 189 -2.91 4.64 -14.11
C ASP A 189 -3.16 3.27 -13.44
N TRP A 190 -4.16 2.52 -13.90
CA TRP A 190 -4.58 1.25 -13.32
C TRP A 190 -3.95 0.06 -14.03
N THR A 191 -3.25 -0.78 -13.27
CA THR A 191 -2.82 -2.10 -13.73
C THR A 191 -3.99 -3.09 -13.62
N LEU A 192 -4.51 -3.58 -14.75
CA LEU A 192 -5.55 -4.61 -14.76
C LEU A 192 -4.96 -5.98 -14.40
N MET A 193 -5.46 -6.55 -13.31
CA MET A 193 -5.10 -7.87 -12.78
C MET A 193 -6.22 -8.87 -13.12
N ARG A 194 -5.94 -9.79 -14.04
CA ARG A 194 -6.91 -10.79 -14.52
C ARG A 194 -7.02 -11.96 -13.55
N SER A 195 -7.91 -11.84 -12.56
CA SER A 195 -8.04 -12.84 -11.48
C SER A 195 -8.41 -14.21 -12.03
N GLY A 196 -7.73 -15.26 -11.54
CA GLY A 196 -7.91 -16.64 -12.00
C GLY A 196 -7.01 -17.06 -13.16
N ASN A 197 -6.32 -16.13 -13.83
CA ASN A 197 -5.29 -16.48 -14.81
C ASN A 197 -4.00 -16.93 -14.12
N HIS A 198 -3.32 -17.94 -14.69
CA HIS A 198 -2.02 -18.39 -14.23
C HIS A 198 -0.99 -17.24 -14.24
N GLY A 199 -0.21 -17.12 -13.16
CA GLY A 199 0.82 -16.09 -13.01
C GLY A 199 0.33 -14.70 -12.58
N VAL A 200 -0.98 -14.49 -12.42
CA VAL A 200 -1.51 -13.24 -11.82
C VAL A 200 -1.54 -13.41 -10.30
N PRO A 201 -0.80 -12.58 -9.53
CA PRO A 201 -0.79 -12.68 -8.07
C PRO A 201 -2.15 -12.27 -7.49
N THR A 202 -2.49 -12.86 -6.35
CA THR A 202 -3.59 -12.39 -5.52
C THR A 202 -3.30 -10.98 -4.98
N THR A 203 -4.35 -10.30 -4.54
CA THR A 203 -4.25 -8.97 -3.92
C THR A 203 -3.27 -8.92 -2.76
N ILE A 204 -3.15 -10.01 -1.99
CA ILE A 204 -2.27 -10.10 -0.81
C ILE A 204 -0.81 -10.31 -1.24
N GLU A 205 -0.56 -11.21 -2.21
CA GLU A 205 0.79 -11.44 -2.76
C GLU A 205 1.35 -10.17 -3.39
N TRP A 206 0.57 -9.51 -4.26
CA TRP A 206 0.99 -8.24 -4.88
C TRP A 206 1.28 -7.14 -3.85
N LEU A 207 0.51 -7.07 -2.76
CA LEU A 207 0.78 -6.13 -1.67
C LEU A 207 2.10 -6.45 -0.94
N ASN A 208 2.45 -7.73 -0.77
CA ASN A 208 3.72 -8.14 -0.17
C ASN A 208 4.92 -7.83 -1.08
N ASP A 209 4.74 -7.89 -2.39
CA ASP A 209 5.79 -7.57 -3.37
C ASP A 209 6.01 -6.06 -3.52
N VAL A 210 4.93 -5.26 -3.45
CA VAL A 210 4.96 -3.80 -3.69
C VAL A 210 5.26 -3.00 -2.41
N LEU A 211 4.91 -3.49 -1.23
CA LEU A 211 5.09 -2.75 0.03
C LEU A 211 6.30 -3.23 0.85
N PRO A 212 7.04 -2.31 1.49
CA PRO A 212 8.11 -2.69 2.42
C PRO A 212 7.55 -3.34 3.70
N SER A 213 8.37 -4.16 4.35
CA SER A 213 8.01 -4.80 5.62
C SER A 213 7.66 -3.76 6.70
N GLY A 214 6.51 -3.94 7.34
CA GLY A 214 6.00 -3.01 8.37
C GLY A 214 5.04 -1.94 7.84
N SER A 215 4.74 -1.92 6.54
CA SER A 215 3.74 -1.03 5.96
C SER A 215 2.32 -1.24 6.51
N ARG A 216 1.52 -0.17 6.43
CA ARG A 216 0.14 -0.11 6.92
C ARG A 216 -0.85 -0.15 5.75
N VAL A 217 -1.64 -1.21 5.67
CA VAL A 217 -2.75 -1.33 4.70
C VAL A 217 -4.05 -0.94 5.37
N GLY A 218 -4.78 0.01 4.77
CA GLY A 218 -6.14 0.36 5.16
C GLY A 218 -7.19 -0.41 4.35
N ILE A 219 -8.32 -0.70 4.98
CA ILE A 219 -9.53 -1.21 4.35
C ILE A 219 -10.72 -0.65 5.13
N ASP A 220 -11.83 -0.38 4.45
CA ASP A 220 -13.09 -0.03 5.10
C ASP A 220 -13.64 -1.27 5.81
N PRO A 221 -13.90 -1.26 7.13
CA PRO A 221 -14.52 -2.39 7.80
C PRO A 221 -15.94 -2.63 7.26
N VAL A 222 -16.16 -3.85 6.76
CA VAL A 222 -17.48 -4.41 6.41
C VAL A 222 -18.09 -5.03 7.67
#